data_AF-A0A6V7VNZ8-F1
#
_entry.id   AF-A0A6V7VNZ8-F1
#
_cell.length_a   1.000
_cell.length_b   1.000
_cell.length_c   1.000
_cell.angle_alpha   90.00
_cell.angle_beta   90.00
_cell.angle_gamma   90.00
#
_symmetry.space_group_name_H-M   'P 1'
#
loop_
_entity.id
_entity.type
_entity.pdbx_description
1 polymer ?
#
loop_
_entity_poly.entity_id
_entity_poly.type
_entity_poly.pdbx_seq_one_letter_code
_entity_poly.pdbx_strand_id
1 'polypeptide(L)'
;IVNIVHVSHGVVKRRLDEFANTPSGLLTIDEFNNVDLEESEDPPAFQESKKRMIEEEKRKRDEEKAADSAVNEFEPLRREFEVELQKRLKNSPYAKMIVGNIADQGVPELSKASCILRDEMMDTVFELAEETFTFNKVVESFFSSSYSEYGPTLESLGLKPSYSQQVERKINETIKSDSNNTEGDGNLDLTGIDDDEIDSYILTDTEASIKSKYWMARNSEHLQLMAEKRGTEYQKRENHYSTKRKKRKPNANSALKKEASDPNEAMLQVIKEKNLSNKINYEILKKIEEEF
;
A
#
# COMPACT_ATOMS: atom_id res chain seq x y z
N ILE A 1 48.92 -1.59 -31.22
CA ILE A 1 48.84 -0.91 -29.90
C ILE A 1 47.99 -1.81 -29.02
N VAL A 2 48.55 -2.37 -27.94
CA VAL A 2 47.80 -3.25 -27.01
C VAL A 2 47.53 -2.45 -25.74
N ASN A 3 46.26 -2.13 -25.49
CA ASN A 3 45.87 -1.40 -24.28
C ASN A 3 45.70 -2.40 -23.12
N ILE A 4 46.58 -2.31 -22.12
CA ILE A 4 46.49 -3.15 -20.92
C ILE A 4 45.56 -2.44 -19.92
N VAL A 5 44.36 -2.97 -19.74
CA VAL A 5 43.38 -2.47 -18.75
C VAL A 5 43.43 -3.35 -17.52
N HIS A 6 43.59 -2.74 -16.35
CA HIS A 6 43.59 -3.46 -15.07
C HIS A 6 42.17 -3.58 -14.53
N VAL A 7 41.68 -4.82 -14.38
CA VAL A 7 40.34 -5.13 -13.86
C VAL A 7 40.48 -5.86 -12.53
N SER A 8 39.63 -5.49 -11.56
CA SER A 8 39.59 -6.18 -10.27
C SER A 8 39.11 -7.62 -10.42
N HIS A 9 39.73 -8.55 -9.70
CA HIS A 9 39.35 -9.96 -9.68
C HIS A 9 37.85 -10.17 -9.37
N GLY A 10 37.29 -9.37 -8.45
CA GLY A 10 35.87 -9.46 -8.10
C GLY A 10 34.94 -9.09 -9.26
N VAL A 11 35.36 -8.17 -10.13
CA VAL A 11 34.61 -7.78 -11.32
C VAL A 11 34.67 -8.90 -12.36
N VAL A 12 35.85 -9.48 -12.59
CA VAL A 12 36.02 -10.59 -13.55
C VAL A 12 35.15 -11.77 -13.15
N LYS A 13 35.19 -12.17 -11.87
CA LYS A 13 34.36 -13.27 -11.37
C LYS A 13 32.87 -13.01 -11.60
N ARG A 14 32.38 -11.82 -11.24
CA ARG A 14 30.97 -11.46 -11.40
C ARG A 14 30.52 -11.50 -12.87
N ARG A 15 31.36 -11.00 -13.78
CA ARG A 15 31.07 -11.02 -15.22
C ARG A 15 31.11 -12.43 -15.80
N LEU A 16 31.97 -13.31 -15.29
CA LEU A 16 31.98 -14.73 -15.67
C LEU A 16 30.71 -15.44 -15.18
N ASP A 17 30.28 -15.18 -13.94
CA ASP A 17 29.03 -15.73 -13.41
C ASP A 17 27.81 -15.24 -14.22
N GLU A 18 27.78 -13.95 -14.61
CA GLU A 18 26.75 -13.39 -15.50
C GLU A 18 26.77 -14.04 -16.89
N PHE A 19 27.95 -14.15 -17.51
CA PHE A 19 28.11 -14.77 -18.83
C PHE A 19 27.72 -16.25 -18.85
N ALA A 20 28.02 -17.00 -17.80
CA ALA A 20 27.66 -18.41 -17.67
C ALA A 20 26.14 -18.66 -17.69
N ASN A 21 25.33 -17.66 -17.32
CA ASN A 21 23.87 -17.77 -17.36
C ASN A 21 23.28 -17.44 -18.74
N THR A 22 24.09 -16.93 -19.68
CA THR A 22 23.62 -16.64 -21.04
C THR A 22 23.73 -17.88 -21.93
N PRO A 23 22.92 -17.99 -22.99
CA PRO A 23 23.02 -19.09 -23.96
C PRO A 23 24.43 -19.22 -24.57
N SER A 24 25.13 -18.10 -24.77
CA SER A 24 26.52 -18.08 -25.25
C SER A 24 27.51 -18.74 -24.30
N GLY A 25 27.25 -18.73 -22.99
CA GLY A 25 28.10 -19.35 -21.97
C GLY A 25 28.08 -20.88 -22.02
N LEU A 26 27.10 -21.48 -22.68
CA LEU A 26 26.96 -22.92 -22.87
C LEU A 26 27.70 -23.44 -24.11
N LEU A 27 28.12 -22.54 -25.02
CA LEU A 27 28.80 -22.90 -26.27
C LEU A 27 30.26 -23.29 -26.03
N THR A 28 30.76 -24.20 -26.87
CA THR A 28 32.20 -24.47 -26.93
C THR A 28 32.94 -23.28 -27.57
N ILE A 29 34.26 -23.15 -27.33
CA ILE A 29 35.06 -22.05 -27.91
C ILE A 29 34.93 -21.99 -29.45
N ASP A 30 34.94 -23.15 -30.11
CA ASP A 30 34.88 -23.22 -31.57
C ASP A 30 33.48 -22.86 -32.08
N GLU A 31 32.43 -23.22 -31.34
CA GLU A 31 31.05 -22.90 -31.67
C GLU A 31 30.75 -21.42 -31.46
N PHE A 32 31.24 -20.84 -30.36
CA PHE A 32 31.12 -19.41 -30.07
C PHE A 32 31.74 -18.51 -31.16
N ASN A 33 32.82 -18.96 -31.80
CA ASN A 33 33.48 -18.19 -32.87
C ASN A 33 32.79 -18.31 -34.25
N ASN A 34 31.90 -19.29 -34.43
CA ASN A 34 31.33 -19.65 -35.73
C ASN A 34 29.80 -19.57 -35.78
N VAL A 35 29.13 -19.46 -34.63
CA VAL A 35 27.66 -19.46 -34.51
C VAL A 35 27.19 -18.14 -33.93
N ASP A 36 26.39 -17.42 -34.72
CA ASP A 36 25.60 -16.29 -34.23
C ASP A 36 24.29 -16.82 -33.63
N LEU A 37 24.03 -16.48 -32.37
CA LEU A 37 22.77 -16.82 -31.69
C LEU A 37 21.69 -15.79 -32.04
N GLU A 38 20.47 -16.24 -32.27
CA GLU A 38 19.30 -15.35 -32.48
C GLU A 38 18.80 -14.73 -31.16
N GLU A 39 19.03 -15.41 -30.03
CA GLU A 39 18.56 -14.98 -28.72
C GLU A 39 19.46 -13.87 -28.15
N SER A 40 18.84 -12.74 -27.83
CA SER A 40 19.50 -11.58 -27.23
C SER A 40 19.09 -11.45 -25.77
N GLU A 41 20.08 -11.28 -24.89
CA GLU A 41 19.88 -11.13 -23.46
C GLU A 41 20.00 -9.68 -23.01
N ASP A 42 19.25 -9.34 -21.97
CA ASP A 42 19.21 -8.00 -21.41
C ASP A 42 20.48 -7.68 -20.61
N PRO A 43 20.90 -6.41 -20.52
CA PRO A 43 22.03 -6.03 -19.68
C PRO A 43 21.73 -6.29 -18.19
N PRO A 44 22.75 -6.55 -17.34
CA PRO A 44 22.55 -6.92 -15.93
C PRO A 44 21.69 -5.93 -15.12
N ALA A 45 21.73 -4.64 -15.47
CA ALA A 45 20.91 -3.61 -14.84
C ALA A 45 19.40 -3.81 -15.07
N PHE A 46 19.02 -4.37 -16.21
CA PHE A 46 17.62 -4.61 -16.59
C PHE A 46 17.09 -5.88 -15.94
N GLN A 47 17.89 -6.95 -15.94
CA GLN A 47 17.54 -8.22 -15.29
C GLN A 47 17.24 -8.03 -13.79
N GLU A 48 18.01 -7.20 -13.08
CA GLU A 48 17.77 -6.93 -11.66
C GLU A 48 16.45 -6.17 -11.42
N SER A 49 16.12 -5.19 -12.26
CA SER A 49 14.82 -4.48 -12.17
C SER A 49 13.64 -5.40 -12.44
N LYS A 50 13.73 -6.25 -13.46
CA LYS A 50 12.67 -7.20 -13.84
C LYS A 50 12.43 -8.22 -12.73
N LYS A 51 13.51 -8.76 -12.14
CA LYS A 51 13.42 -9.68 -11.01
C LYS A 51 12.75 -9.04 -9.79
N ARG A 52 13.10 -7.79 -9.46
CA ARG A 52 12.48 -7.04 -8.37
C ARG A 52 10.98 -6.81 -8.62
N MET A 53 10.60 -6.47 -9.85
CA MET A 53 9.20 -6.26 -10.22
C MET A 53 8.37 -7.54 -10.05
N ILE A 54 8.90 -8.68 -10.52
CA ILE A 54 8.23 -9.99 -10.40
C ILE A 54 8.08 -10.41 -8.93
N GLU A 55 9.11 -10.21 -8.12
CA GLU A 55 9.07 -10.55 -6.68
C GLU A 55 8.06 -9.70 -5.92
N GLU A 56 7.97 -8.40 -6.24
CA GLU A 56 6.99 -7.50 -5.65
C GLU A 56 5.55 -7.85 -6.05
N GLU A 57 5.32 -8.20 -7.32
CA GLU A 57 4.01 -8.67 -7.80
C GLU A 57 3.60 -9.96 -7.07
N LYS A 58 4.53 -10.91 -6.92
CA LYS A 58 4.26 -12.15 -6.18
C LYS A 58 3.92 -11.87 -4.72
N ARG A 59 4.66 -10.97 -4.06
CA ARG A 59 4.37 -10.55 -2.67
C ARG A 59 2.97 -9.96 -2.57
N LYS A 60 2.60 -9.04 -3.47
CA LYS A 60 1.26 -8.43 -3.50
C LYS A 60 0.15 -9.47 -3.68
N ARG A 61 0.36 -10.44 -4.59
CA ARG A 61 -0.60 -11.53 -4.82
C ARG A 61 -0.77 -12.43 -3.59
N ASP A 62 0.30 -12.69 -2.86
CA ASP A 62 0.23 -13.50 -1.64
C ASP A 62 -0.40 -12.72 -0.48
N GLU A 63 -0.17 -11.41 -0.38
CA GLU A 63 -0.87 -10.51 0.55
C GLU A 63 -2.38 -10.44 0.27
N GLU A 64 -2.79 -10.34 -1.00
CA GLU A 64 -4.20 -10.34 -1.41
C GLU A 64 -4.91 -11.64 -1.04
N LYS A 65 -4.30 -12.79 -1.34
CA LYS A 65 -4.84 -14.09 -0.92
C LYS A 65 -4.95 -14.24 0.60
N ALA A 66 -3.99 -13.68 1.35
CA ALA A 66 -4.04 -13.70 2.81
C ALA A 66 -5.20 -12.83 3.33
N ALA A 67 -5.45 -11.68 2.72
CA ALA A 67 -6.59 -10.83 3.04
C ALA A 67 -7.92 -11.53 2.75
N ASP A 68 -8.06 -12.17 1.59
CA ASP A 68 -9.26 -12.93 1.23
C ASP A 68 -9.52 -14.11 2.18
N SER A 69 -8.47 -14.84 2.55
CA SER A 69 -8.56 -15.92 3.54
C SER A 69 -9.05 -15.39 4.89
N ALA A 70 -8.49 -14.27 5.36
CA ALA A 70 -8.90 -13.66 6.62
C ALA A 70 -10.37 -13.23 6.59
N VAL A 71 -10.84 -12.60 5.50
CA VAL A 71 -12.25 -12.23 5.35
C VAL A 71 -13.14 -13.48 5.40
N ASN A 72 -12.77 -14.54 4.71
CA ASN A 72 -13.55 -15.78 4.68
C ASN A 72 -13.60 -16.50 6.04
N GLU A 73 -12.55 -16.39 6.85
CA GLU A 73 -12.53 -16.92 8.23
C GLU A 73 -13.51 -16.18 9.15
N PHE A 74 -13.72 -14.88 8.95
CA PHE A 74 -14.66 -14.09 9.76
C PHE A 74 -16.11 -14.17 9.28
N GLU A 75 -16.34 -14.60 8.03
CA GLU A 75 -17.67 -14.72 7.42
C GLU A 75 -18.68 -15.59 8.22
N PRO A 76 -18.34 -16.77 8.77
CA PRO A 76 -19.26 -17.54 9.61
C PRO A 76 -19.67 -16.78 10.88
N LEU A 77 -18.73 -16.12 11.57
CA LEU A 77 -19.05 -15.30 12.73
C LEU A 77 -19.94 -14.11 12.37
N ARG A 78 -19.69 -13.48 11.21
CA ARG A 78 -20.49 -12.37 10.71
C ARG A 78 -21.95 -12.78 10.52
N ARG A 79 -22.16 -13.96 9.91
CA ARG A 79 -23.50 -14.53 9.69
C ARG A 79 -24.19 -14.89 10.99
N GLU A 80 -23.48 -15.50 11.94
CA GLU A 80 -24.02 -15.81 13.26
C GLU A 80 -24.45 -14.55 14.01
N PHE A 81 -23.64 -13.49 13.94
CA PHE A 81 -23.94 -12.20 14.55
C PHE A 81 -25.19 -11.56 13.93
N GLU A 82 -25.33 -11.59 12.61
CA GLU A 82 -26.50 -11.07 11.89
C GLU A 82 -27.79 -11.79 12.30
N VAL A 83 -27.76 -13.13 12.36
CA VAL A 83 -28.90 -13.94 12.80
C VAL A 83 -29.31 -13.58 14.24
N GLU A 84 -28.34 -13.34 15.11
CA GLU A 84 -28.62 -12.97 16.51
C GLU A 84 -29.20 -11.55 16.62
N LEU A 85 -28.73 -10.61 15.80
CA LEU A 85 -29.31 -9.27 15.70
C LEU A 85 -30.75 -9.30 15.20
N GLN A 86 -31.04 -10.09 14.16
CA GLN A 86 -32.41 -10.26 13.64
C GLN A 86 -33.35 -10.80 14.72
N LYS A 87 -32.92 -11.82 15.49
CA LYS A 87 -33.70 -12.34 16.63
C LYS A 87 -33.95 -11.27 17.70
N ARG A 88 -32.95 -10.45 18.03
CA ARG A 88 -33.12 -9.36 19.00
C ARG A 88 -34.08 -8.30 18.47
N LEU A 89 -34.03 -7.98 17.17
CA LEU A 89 -34.91 -7.00 16.58
C LEU A 89 -36.37 -7.48 16.57
N LYS A 90 -36.63 -8.75 16.21
CA LYS A 90 -37.99 -9.36 16.27
C LYS A 90 -38.60 -9.35 17.67
N ASN A 91 -37.76 -9.36 18.71
CA ASN A 91 -38.17 -9.29 20.12
C ASN A 91 -38.19 -7.86 20.70
N SER A 92 -37.75 -6.87 19.92
CA SER A 92 -37.66 -5.48 20.39
C SER A 92 -39.04 -4.87 20.68
N PRO A 93 -39.09 -3.82 21.53
CA PRO A 93 -40.32 -3.04 21.73
C PRO A 93 -40.88 -2.47 20.43
N TYR A 94 -40.02 -2.11 19.48
CA TYR A 94 -40.42 -1.62 18.15
C TYR A 94 -41.19 -2.68 17.36
N ALA A 95 -40.71 -3.93 17.36
CA ALA A 95 -41.41 -5.03 16.70
C ALA A 95 -42.77 -5.31 17.33
N LYS A 96 -42.90 -5.17 18.65
CA LYS A 96 -44.18 -5.32 19.35
C LYS A 96 -45.18 -4.23 18.96
N MET A 97 -44.70 -3.03 18.60
CA MET A 97 -45.54 -1.90 18.19
C MET A 97 -46.19 -2.13 16.82
N ILE A 98 -45.53 -2.87 15.91
CA ILE A 98 -46.06 -3.17 14.56
C ILE A 98 -47.41 -3.89 14.61
N VAL A 99 -47.61 -4.75 15.60
CA VAL A 99 -48.84 -5.54 15.78
C VAL A 99 -49.66 -5.06 16.99
N GLY A 100 -49.33 -3.88 17.53
CA GLY A 100 -49.76 -3.40 18.85
C GLY A 100 -51.26 -3.40 19.12
N ASN A 101 -52.11 -3.27 18.08
CA ASN A 101 -53.56 -3.20 18.25
C ASN A 101 -54.26 -4.58 18.26
N ILE A 102 -53.58 -5.65 17.88
CA ILE A 102 -54.16 -7.01 17.73
C ILE A 102 -53.98 -7.82 19.02
N ALA A 103 -52.87 -7.61 19.75
CA ALA A 103 -52.57 -8.35 20.97
C ALA A 103 -53.34 -7.87 22.21
N ASP A 104 -53.88 -6.64 22.20
CA ASP A 104 -54.44 -5.97 23.38
C ASP A 104 -55.92 -6.30 23.65
N GLN A 105 -56.54 -7.15 22.83
CA GLN A 105 -57.97 -7.50 22.95
C GLN A 105 -58.27 -8.58 24.01
N GLY A 106 -57.27 -9.00 24.81
CA GLY A 106 -57.46 -9.94 25.93
C GLY A 106 -57.79 -11.39 25.54
N VAL A 107 -57.76 -11.73 24.24
CA VAL A 107 -58.04 -13.08 23.74
C VAL A 107 -56.71 -13.84 23.53
N PRO A 108 -56.50 -14.99 24.21
CA PRO A 108 -55.24 -15.72 24.16
C PRO A 108 -54.91 -16.30 22.77
N GLU A 109 -55.91 -16.62 21.93
CA GLU A 109 -55.66 -17.01 20.54
C GLU A 109 -55.14 -15.85 19.68
N LEU A 110 -55.62 -14.62 19.90
CA LEU A 110 -55.12 -13.43 19.19
C LEU A 110 -53.67 -13.11 19.56
N SER A 111 -53.23 -13.43 20.77
CA SER A 111 -51.83 -13.25 21.18
C SER A 111 -50.87 -14.11 20.36
N LYS A 112 -51.21 -15.38 20.10
CA LYS A 112 -50.39 -16.27 19.26
C LYS A 112 -50.41 -15.81 17.80
N ALA A 113 -51.57 -15.44 17.27
CA ALA A 113 -51.69 -14.89 15.92
C ALA A 113 -50.87 -13.59 15.75
N SER A 114 -50.84 -12.73 16.77
CA SER A 114 -50.05 -11.49 16.75
C SER A 114 -48.54 -11.71 16.70
N CYS A 115 -48.05 -12.84 17.22
CA CYS A 115 -46.63 -13.19 17.14
C CYS A 115 -46.24 -13.62 15.74
N ILE A 116 -47.07 -14.46 15.11
CA ILE A 116 -46.86 -14.95 13.73
C ILE A 116 -46.87 -13.78 12.75
N LEU A 117 -47.88 -12.91 12.85
CA LEU A 117 -47.99 -11.72 12.01
C LEU A 117 -46.79 -10.77 12.19
N ARG A 118 -46.28 -10.63 13.41
CA ARG A 118 -45.10 -9.80 13.67
C ARG A 118 -43.86 -10.35 12.97
N ASP A 119 -43.65 -11.66 13.06
CA ASP A 119 -42.49 -12.30 12.46
C ASP A 119 -42.56 -12.23 10.93
N GLU A 120 -43.72 -12.50 10.33
CA GLU A 120 -43.96 -12.35 8.89
C GLU A 120 -43.76 -10.90 8.40
N MET A 121 -44.27 -9.92 9.15
CA MET A 121 -44.08 -8.50 8.82
C MET A 121 -42.62 -8.05 8.97
N MET A 122 -41.88 -8.61 9.92
CA MET A 122 -40.45 -8.30 10.06
C MET A 122 -39.62 -8.95 8.96
N ASP A 123 -39.92 -10.19 8.60
CA ASP A 123 -39.20 -10.90 7.53
C ASP A 123 -39.38 -10.20 6.17
N THR A 124 -40.59 -9.73 5.85
CA THR A 124 -40.83 -8.92 4.64
C THR A 124 -40.09 -7.58 4.65
N VAL A 125 -39.96 -6.91 5.81
CA VAL A 125 -39.19 -5.67 5.93
C VAL A 125 -37.69 -5.92 5.73
N PHE A 126 -37.15 -7.02 6.25
CA PHE A 126 -35.76 -7.40 6.02
C PHE A 126 -35.48 -7.73 4.55
N GLU A 127 -36.36 -8.50 3.90
CA GLU A 127 -36.26 -8.84 2.48
C GLU A 127 -36.24 -7.58 1.59
N LEU A 128 -37.17 -6.64 1.83
CA LEU A 128 -37.19 -5.35 1.12
C LEU A 128 -35.95 -4.48 1.40
N ALA A 129 -35.40 -4.54 2.61
CA ALA A 129 -34.17 -3.83 2.94
C ALA A 129 -32.95 -4.41 2.19
N GLU A 130 -32.87 -5.73 2.01
CA GLU A 130 -31.83 -6.38 1.20
C GLU A 130 -31.98 -6.04 -0.29
N GLU A 131 -33.20 -6.01 -0.82
CA GLU A 131 -33.47 -5.59 -2.20
C GLU A 131 -33.09 -4.11 -2.44
N THR A 132 -33.39 -3.22 -1.50
CA THR A 132 -32.98 -1.80 -1.62
C THR A 132 -31.47 -1.63 -1.46
N PHE A 133 -30.81 -2.40 -0.60
CA PHE A 133 -29.35 -2.38 -0.46
C PHE A 133 -28.65 -2.87 -1.73
N THR A 134 -29.15 -3.94 -2.34
CA THR A 134 -28.62 -4.45 -3.62
C THR A 134 -28.89 -3.48 -4.76
N PHE A 135 -30.08 -2.89 -4.85
CA PHE A 135 -30.39 -1.83 -5.82
C PHE A 135 -29.48 -0.62 -5.64
N ASN A 136 -29.29 -0.13 -4.42
CA ASN A 136 -28.39 0.98 -4.13
C ASN A 136 -26.93 0.66 -4.48
N LYS A 137 -26.44 -0.56 -4.22
CA LYS A 137 -25.10 -0.99 -4.61
C LYS A 137 -24.91 -1.06 -6.13
N VAL A 138 -25.94 -1.52 -6.86
CA VAL A 138 -25.94 -1.53 -8.34
C VAL A 138 -25.97 -0.10 -8.88
N VAL A 139 -26.82 0.75 -8.31
CA VAL A 139 -26.93 2.17 -8.68
C VAL A 139 -25.65 2.93 -8.34
N GLU A 140 -24.99 2.66 -7.22
CA GLU A 140 -23.73 3.27 -6.81
C GLU A 140 -22.56 2.78 -7.67
N SER A 141 -22.55 1.51 -8.08
CA SER A 141 -21.61 0.99 -9.08
C SER A 141 -21.83 1.64 -10.46
N PHE A 142 -23.09 1.80 -10.86
CA PHE A 142 -23.48 2.44 -12.12
C PHE A 142 -23.20 3.94 -12.13
N PHE A 143 -23.47 4.65 -11.02
CA PHE A 143 -23.16 6.06 -10.85
C PHE A 143 -21.67 6.30 -10.64
N SER A 144 -20.92 5.40 -10.00
CA SER A 144 -19.46 5.52 -9.92
C SER A 144 -18.81 5.39 -11.30
N SER A 145 -19.42 4.61 -12.21
CA SER A 145 -18.97 4.51 -13.60
C SER A 145 -19.30 5.78 -14.41
N SER A 146 -20.41 6.47 -14.12
CA SER A 146 -20.79 7.71 -14.83
C SER A 146 -20.13 8.97 -14.24
N TYR A 147 -19.97 9.06 -12.92
CA TYR A 147 -19.25 10.15 -12.26
C TYR A 147 -17.74 10.12 -12.53
N SER A 148 -17.17 8.98 -12.92
CA SER A 148 -15.79 8.90 -13.41
C SER A 148 -15.57 9.70 -14.70
N GLU A 149 -16.63 9.97 -15.46
CA GLU A 149 -16.55 10.72 -16.72
C GLU A 149 -16.66 12.25 -16.51
N TYR A 150 -17.25 12.68 -15.39
CA TYR A 150 -17.45 14.10 -15.05
C TYR A 150 -16.68 14.58 -13.81
N GLY A 151 -15.90 13.71 -13.17
CA GLY A 151 -15.02 14.05 -12.04
C GLY A 151 -13.65 14.58 -12.49
N PRO A 152 -12.99 15.45 -11.69
CA PRO A 152 -11.65 15.90 -12.00
C PRO A 152 -10.71 14.70 -12.08
N THR A 153 -9.91 14.63 -13.14
CA THR A 153 -8.98 13.52 -13.35
C THR A 153 -7.95 13.46 -12.21
N LEU A 154 -7.41 12.27 -11.92
CA LEU A 154 -6.32 12.14 -10.94
C LEU A 154 -5.15 13.09 -11.24
N GLU A 155 -4.92 13.36 -12.53
CA GLU A 155 -3.92 14.31 -13.01
C GLU A 155 -4.27 15.76 -12.67
N SER A 156 -5.55 16.14 -12.80
CA SER A 156 -6.08 17.44 -12.33
C SER A 156 -5.99 17.60 -10.81
N LEU A 157 -6.00 16.50 -10.05
CA LEU A 157 -5.79 16.49 -8.60
C LEU A 157 -4.30 16.39 -8.20
N GLY A 158 -3.38 16.45 -9.17
CA GLY A 158 -1.93 16.43 -8.92
C GLY A 158 -1.33 15.06 -8.64
N LEU A 159 -2.11 13.98 -8.78
CA LEU A 159 -1.65 12.60 -8.64
C LEU A 159 -1.16 12.10 -10.01
N LYS A 160 0.13 12.34 -10.29
CA LYS A 160 0.74 11.91 -11.55
C LYS A 160 1.00 10.40 -11.55
N PRO A 161 0.77 9.70 -12.68
CA PRO A 161 1.14 8.29 -12.85
C PRO A 161 2.64 8.06 -12.65
N SER A 162 3.05 6.82 -12.40
CA SER A 162 4.47 6.44 -12.32
C SER A 162 5.24 6.83 -13.60
N TYR A 163 6.53 7.15 -13.47
CA TYR A 163 7.40 7.60 -14.57
C TYR A 163 7.35 6.65 -15.79
N SER A 164 7.20 5.35 -15.58
CA SER A 164 7.05 4.36 -16.67
C SER A 164 5.78 4.58 -17.51
N GLN A 165 4.63 4.84 -16.87
CA GLN A 165 3.38 5.13 -17.57
C GLN A 165 3.39 6.50 -18.27
N GLN A 166 4.18 7.45 -17.79
CA GLN A 166 4.37 8.75 -18.45
C GLN A 166 5.13 8.61 -19.77
N VAL A 167 6.10 7.68 -19.84
CA VAL A 167 6.88 7.42 -21.06
C VAL A 167 6.03 6.75 -22.13
N GLU A 168 5.20 5.76 -21.77
CA GLU A 168 4.31 5.07 -22.72
C GLU A 168 3.25 6.01 -23.32
N ARG A 169 2.70 6.94 -22.53
CA ARG A 169 1.74 7.94 -23.04
C ARG A 169 2.39 8.91 -24.02
N LYS A 170 3.60 9.39 -23.73
CA LYS A 170 4.36 10.25 -24.64
C LYS A 170 4.59 9.58 -26.00
N ILE A 171 4.94 8.30 -26.01
CA ILE A 171 5.14 7.55 -27.26
C ILE A 171 3.84 7.48 -28.07
N ASN A 172 2.68 7.28 -27.41
CA ASN A 172 1.38 7.21 -28.07
C ASN A 172 0.84 8.57 -28.54
N GLU A 173 1.13 9.67 -27.83
CA GLU A 173 0.78 11.04 -28.25
C GLU A 173 1.58 11.48 -29.48
N THR A 174 2.88 11.13 -29.54
CA THR A 174 3.76 11.49 -30.66
C THR A 174 3.30 10.88 -31.99
N ILE A 175 2.56 9.76 -31.96
CA ILE A 175 2.07 9.06 -33.17
C ILE A 175 0.76 9.68 -33.71
N LYS A 176 0.03 10.45 -32.90
CA LYS A 176 -1.26 11.06 -33.31
C LYS A 176 -1.16 12.53 -33.75
N SER A 177 -0.05 13.21 -33.47
CA SER A 177 0.06 14.67 -33.62
C SER A 177 0.72 15.17 -34.90
N ASP A 178 0.97 14.33 -35.91
CA ASP A 178 1.63 14.75 -37.17
C ASP A 178 0.71 15.49 -38.17
N SER A 179 -0.52 15.87 -37.79
CA SER A 179 -1.48 16.47 -38.73
C SER A 179 -1.88 17.93 -38.48
N ASN A 180 -1.41 18.62 -37.44
CA ASN A 180 -1.70 20.06 -37.29
C ASN A 180 -0.53 20.82 -36.67
N ASN A 181 0.37 21.28 -37.52
CA ASN A 181 1.30 22.36 -37.18
C ASN A 181 0.52 23.65 -36.94
N THR A 182 0.45 24.08 -35.68
CA THR A 182 0.36 25.50 -35.35
C THR A 182 1.37 25.73 -34.24
N GLU A 183 2.42 26.49 -34.54
CA GLU A 183 3.40 26.97 -33.58
C GLU A 183 2.70 27.91 -32.58
N GLY A 184 2.06 27.33 -31.57
CA GLY A 184 1.55 28.04 -30.41
C GLY A 184 2.61 28.03 -29.33
N ASP A 185 3.07 29.23 -28.93
CA ASP A 185 3.67 29.42 -27.60
C ASP A 185 2.77 28.71 -26.59
N GLY A 186 3.32 27.82 -25.75
CA GLY A 186 2.57 26.88 -24.89
C GLY A 186 1.72 27.55 -23.79
N ASN A 187 1.34 28.80 -23.98
CA ASN A 187 0.33 29.51 -23.22
C ASN A 187 -1.04 28.90 -23.47
N LEU A 188 -1.74 28.62 -22.38
CA LEU A 188 -3.15 28.30 -22.45
C LEU A 188 -3.90 29.53 -22.99
N ASP A 189 -4.76 29.30 -23.97
CA ASP A 189 -5.70 30.31 -24.43
C ASP A 189 -6.73 30.55 -23.32
N LEU A 190 -6.63 31.71 -22.67
CA LEU A 190 -7.56 32.15 -21.61
C LEU A 190 -8.72 32.97 -22.19
N THR A 191 -8.81 33.14 -23.51
CA THR A 191 -9.89 33.91 -24.12
C THR A 191 -11.22 33.15 -24.04
N GLY A 192 -12.23 33.78 -23.44
CA GLY A 192 -13.57 33.19 -23.24
C GLY A 192 -13.85 32.66 -21.84
N ILE A 193 -12.92 32.81 -20.90
CA ILE A 193 -13.19 32.67 -19.47
C ILE A 193 -13.91 33.93 -18.97
N ASP A 194 -15.00 33.76 -18.23
CA ASP A 194 -15.72 34.86 -17.60
C ASP A 194 -15.00 35.29 -16.32
N ASP A 195 -14.18 36.34 -16.43
CA ASP A 195 -13.39 36.86 -15.32
C ASP A 195 -14.29 37.31 -14.14
N ASP A 196 -15.53 37.77 -14.40
CA ASP A 196 -16.47 38.20 -13.35
C ASP A 196 -16.97 37.01 -12.49
N GLU A 197 -17.14 35.82 -13.10
CA GLU A 197 -17.46 34.60 -12.36
C GLU A 197 -16.29 34.18 -11.46
N ILE A 198 -15.06 34.21 -12.00
CA ILE A 198 -13.85 33.83 -11.26
C ILE A 198 -13.60 34.78 -10.09
N ASP A 199 -13.77 36.07 -10.29
CA ASP A 199 -13.59 37.08 -9.25
C ASP A 199 -14.59 36.87 -8.09
N SER A 200 -15.77 36.32 -8.35
CA SER A 200 -16.73 35.95 -7.31
C SER A 200 -16.25 34.82 -6.39
N TYR A 201 -15.36 33.94 -6.86
CA TYR A 201 -14.77 32.86 -6.07
C TYR A 201 -13.56 33.31 -5.24
N ILE A 202 -12.96 34.45 -5.58
CA ILE A 202 -11.85 35.03 -4.83
C ILE A 202 -12.42 35.77 -3.62
N LEU A 203 -12.00 35.35 -2.42
CA LEU A 203 -12.45 35.98 -1.18
C LEU A 203 -11.92 37.41 -1.11
N THR A 204 -12.72 38.31 -0.55
CA THR A 204 -12.26 39.65 -0.21
C THR A 204 -11.15 39.59 0.84
N ASP A 205 -10.26 40.59 0.87
CA ASP A 205 -9.15 40.67 1.84
C ASP A 205 -9.62 40.51 3.30
N THR A 206 -10.79 41.04 3.61
CA THR A 206 -11.42 40.92 4.93
C THR A 206 -11.83 39.50 5.25
N GLU A 207 -12.47 38.80 4.32
CA GLU A 207 -12.90 37.41 4.51
C GLU A 207 -11.72 36.45 4.54
N ALA A 208 -10.72 36.69 3.69
CA ALA A 208 -9.47 35.93 3.67
C ALA A 208 -8.72 36.08 5.00
N SER A 209 -8.65 37.29 5.56
CA SER A 209 -8.04 37.53 6.88
C SER A 209 -8.78 36.79 8.01
N ILE A 210 -10.12 36.82 7.99
CA ILE A 210 -10.95 36.11 8.97
C ILE A 210 -10.73 34.60 8.84
N LYS A 211 -10.85 34.03 7.63
CA LYS A 211 -10.65 32.59 7.42
C LYS A 211 -9.23 32.17 7.76
N SER A 212 -8.21 32.97 7.43
CA SER A 212 -6.82 32.72 7.79
C SER A 212 -6.65 32.66 9.32
N LYS A 213 -7.22 33.63 10.05
CA LYS A 213 -7.19 33.62 11.53
C LYS A 213 -7.82 32.36 12.12
N TYR A 214 -8.99 31.96 11.63
CA TYR A 214 -9.66 30.73 12.08
C TYR A 214 -8.87 29.47 11.73
N TRP A 215 -8.34 29.40 10.51
CA TRP A 215 -7.54 28.27 10.03
C TRP A 215 -6.24 28.14 10.84
N MET A 216 -5.53 29.24 11.08
CA MET A 216 -4.32 29.25 11.91
C MET A 216 -4.61 28.83 13.35
N ALA A 217 -5.73 29.26 13.94
CA ALA A 217 -6.12 28.84 15.28
C ALA A 217 -6.43 27.34 15.34
N ARG A 218 -7.25 26.84 14.41
CA ARG A 218 -7.68 25.43 14.33
C ARG A 218 -6.52 24.48 14.00
N ASN A 219 -5.60 24.92 13.15
CA ASN A 219 -4.48 24.12 12.65
C ASN A 219 -3.14 24.46 13.32
N SER A 220 -3.16 25.26 14.39
CA SER A 220 -1.97 25.69 15.12
C SER A 220 -1.11 24.51 15.58
N GLU A 221 -1.74 23.48 16.13
CA GLU A 221 -1.07 22.25 16.60
C GLU A 221 -0.37 21.51 15.46
N HIS A 222 -1.05 21.35 14.31
CA HIS A 222 -0.47 20.71 13.13
C HIS A 222 0.70 21.51 12.56
N LEU A 223 0.60 22.83 12.52
CA LEU A 223 1.70 23.72 12.09
C LEU A 223 2.91 23.62 13.01
N GLN A 224 2.68 23.55 14.34
CA GLN A 224 3.76 23.34 15.32
C GLN A 224 4.43 21.99 15.13
N LEU A 225 3.66 20.92 14.93
CA LEU A 225 4.19 19.56 14.71
C LEU A 225 5.01 19.50 13.41
N MET A 226 4.54 20.13 12.33
CA MET A 226 5.30 20.23 11.08
C MET A 226 6.60 21.03 11.26
N ALA A 227 6.57 22.13 12.02
CA ALA A 227 7.75 22.92 12.33
C ALA A 227 8.76 22.13 13.18
N GLU A 228 8.30 21.40 14.20
CA GLU A 228 9.14 20.53 15.04
C GLU A 228 9.74 19.39 14.22
N LYS A 229 8.95 18.72 13.37
CA LYS A 229 9.44 17.67 12.47
C LYS A 229 10.54 18.20 11.54
N ARG A 230 10.35 19.39 10.97
CA ARG A 230 11.36 20.04 10.13
C ARG A 230 12.61 20.43 10.93
N GLY A 231 12.44 20.92 12.16
CA GLY A 231 13.54 21.27 13.07
C GLY A 231 14.36 20.06 13.51
N THR A 232 13.70 18.97 13.90
CA THR A 232 14.38 17.72 14.28
C THR A 232 15.09 17.07 13.10
N GLU A 233 14.54 17.16 11.88
CA GLU A 233 15.21 16.72 10.67
C GLU A 233 16.45 17.58 10.37
N TYR A 234 16.37 18.90 10.54
CA TYR A 234 17.52 19.79 10.42
C TYR A 234 18.61 19.46 11.44
N GLN A 235 18.24 19.22 12.70
CA GLN A 235 19.18 18.83 13.75
C GLN A 235 19.82 17.46 13.48
N LYS A 236 19.04 16.49 12.98
CA LYS A 236 19.57 15.18 12.53
C LYS A 236 20.55 15.36 11.37
N ARG A 237 20.24 16.27 10.43
CA ARG A 237 21.11 16.55 9.30
C ARG A 237 22.42 17.22 9.74
N GLU A 238 22.36 18.23 10.60
CA GLU A 238 23.57 18.85 11.17
C GLU A 238 24.40 17.84 11.97
N ASN A 239 23.76 16.97 12.76
CA ASN A 239 24.47 15.93 13.50
C ASN A 239 25.12 14.89 12.57
N HIS A 240 24.52 14.56 11.41
CA HIS A 240 25.16 13.66 10.43
C HIS A 240 26.35 14.31 9.73
N TYR A 241 26.32 15.63 9.49
CA TYR A 241 27.45 16.36 8.92
C TYR A 241 28.58 16.60 9.94
N SER A 242 28.24 16.81 11.22
CA SER A 242 29.23 17.06 12.29
C SER A 242 29.91 15.79 12.79
N THR A 243 29.23 14.63 12.75
CA THR A 243 29.85 13.34 13.04
C THR A 243 30.61 12.79 11.83
N LYS A 244 31.73 13.44 11.47
CA LYS A 244 32.81 12.74 10.75
C LYS A 244 33.10 11.46 11.54
N ARG A 245 32.64 10.31 11.03
CA ARG A 245 32.86 8.98 11.61
C ARG A 245 34.35 8.85 11.93
N LYS A 246 34.72 9.02 13.20
CA LYS A 246 36.04 8.60 13.67
C LYS A 246 36.12 7.12 13.33
N LYS A 247 37.02 6.74 12.43
CA LYS A 247 37.28 5.33 12.11
C LYS A 247 37.56 4.64 13.44
N ARG A 248 36.63 3.81 13.92
CA ARG A 248 36.81 3.02 15.13
C ARG A 248 37.97 2.08 14.82
N LYS A 249 39.06 2.19 15.59
CA LYS A 249 40.12 1.17 15.55
C LYS A 249 39.46 -0.18 15.84
N PRO A 250 39.82 -1.25 15.11
CA PRO A 250 39.32 -2.58 15.45
C PRO A 250 39.71 -2.87 16.89
N ASN A 251 38.72 -3.25 17.69
CA ASN A 251 38.91 -3.54 19.10
C ASN A 251 39.68 -4.86 19.19
N ALA A 252 40.93 -4.84 19.63
CA ALA A 252 41.80 -6.03 19.70
C ALA A 252 41.23 -7.16 20.59
N ASN A 253 40.21 -6.86 21.39
CA ASN A 253 39.54 -7.81 22.27
C ASN A 253 38.50 -8.69 21.58
N SER A 254 38.18 -8.50 20.28
CA SER A 254 37.30 -9.44 19.55
C SER A 254 38.03 -10.67 19.02
N ALA A 255 39.34 -10.80 19.30
CA ALA A 255 40.18 -11.91 18.85
C ALA A 255 40.34 -13.01 19.91
N LEU A 256 39.76 -12.87 21.10
CA LEU A 256 39.69 -13.96 22.07
C LEU A 256 38.50 -14.85 21.70
N LYS A 257 38.73 -15.75 20.74
CA LYS A 257 37.83 -16.89 20.50
C LYS A 257 37.81 -17.72 21.79
N LYS A 258 36.74 -17.59 22.57
CA LYS A 258 36.44 -18.58 23.61
C LYS A 258 36.00 -19.84 22.86
N GLU A 259 36.79 -20.89 22.95
CA GLU A 259 36.45 -22.19 22.41
C GLU A 259 35.29 -22.73 23.25
N ALA A 260 34.11 -22.84 22.65
CA ALA A 260 32.97 -23.50 23.27
C ALA A 260 33.16 -25.02 23.10
N SER A 261 32.96 -25.77 24.17
CA SER A 261 33.14 -27.22 24.16
C SER A 261 31.94 -27.95 23.54
N ASP A 262 30.79 -27.28 23.43
CA ASP A 262 29.53 -27.82 22.93
C ASP A 262 28.95 -26.91 21.83
N PRO A 263 28.48 -27.45 20.68
CA PRO A 263 27.72 -26.71 19.68
C PRO A 263 26.61 -25.82 20.22
N ASN A 264 25.89 -26.26 21.26
CA ASN A 264 24.79 -25.49 21.87
C ASN A 264 25.33 -24.26 22.64
N GLU A 265 26.40 -24.45 23.40
CA GLU A 265 27.08 -23.37 24.14
C GLU A 265 27.68 -22.33 23.18
N ALA A 266 28.23 -22.78 22.03
CA ALA A 266 28.75 -21.91 20.98
C ALA A 266 27.67 -20.99 20.40
N MET A 267 26.47 -21.53 20.15
CA MET A 267 25.34 -20.77 19.61
C MET A 267 24.85 -19.71 20.58
N LEU A 268 24.66 -20.07 21.86
CA LEU A 268 24.26 -19.13 22.91
C LEU A 268 25.24 -17.97 23.06
N GLN A 269 26.54 -18.26 23.00
CA GLN A 269 27.56 -17.25 23.16
C GLN A 269 27.59 -16.26 21.98
N VAL A 270 27.39 -16.74 20.75
CA VAL A 270 27.25 -15.89 19.56
C VAL A 270 26.00 -15.01 19.65
N ILE A 271 24.89 -15.55 20.14
CA ILE A 271 23.64 -14.80 20.32
C ILE A 271 23.81 -13.68 21.35
N LYS A 272 24.48 -13.96 22.48
CA LYS A 272 24.75 -12.98 23.54
C LYS A 272 25.79 -11.93 23.13
N GLU A 273 26.84 -12.30 22.40
CA GLU A 273 27.88 -11.36 21.95
C GLU A 273 27.38 -10.44 20.82
N LYS A 274 26.50 -10.94 19.95
CA LYS A 274 26.03 -10.19 18.79
C LYS A 274 24.68 -9.50 18.96
N ASN A 275 23.97 -9.69 20.07
CA ASN A 275 22.64 -9.10 20.34
C ASN A 275 21.75 -9.09 19.09
N LEU A 276 21.61 -10.27 18.47
CA LEU A 276 21.09 -10.42 17.10
C LEU A 276 19.66 -9.91 16.91
N SER A 277 18.87 -9.79 17.99
CA SER A 277 17.51 -9.26 17.96
C SER A 277 17.10 -8.65 19.29
N ASN A 278 16.62 -7.41 19.27
CA ASN A 278 16.03 -6.76 20.44
C ASN A 278 14.63 -7.30 20.82
N LYS A 279 14.08 -8.23 20.03
CA LYS A 279 12.72 -8.79 20.24
C LYS A 279 12.70 -10.11 21.02
N ILE A 280 13.87 -10.61 21.43
CA ILE A 280 14.00 -11.90 22.09
C ILE A 280 14.51 -11.67 23.51
N ASN A 281 13.81 -12.21 24.51
CA ASN A 281 14.27 -12.18 25.90
C ASN A 281 15.28 -13.31 26.13
N TYR A 282 16.57 -12.98 26.04
CA TYR A 282 17.67 -13.93 26.14
C TYR A 282 17.78 -14.62 27.50
N GLU A 283 17.21 -14.06 28.56
CA GLU A 283 17.17 -14.74 29.87
C GLU A 283 16.18 -15.90 29.90
N ILE A 284 15.06 -15.78 29.18
CA ILE A 284 14.06 -16.85 29.07
C ILE A 284 14.63 -18.02 28.28
N LEU A 285 15.32 -17.73 27.17
CA LEU A 285 15.99 -18.76 26.36
C LEU A 285 17.02 -19.55 27.17
N LYS A 286 17.80 -18.89 28.04
CA LYS A 286 18.77 -19.57 28.91
C LYS A 286 18.10 -20.51 29.92
N LYS A 287 16.95 -20.12 30.47
CA LYS A 287 16.21 -20.94 31.44
C LYS A 287 15.59 -22.19 30.81
N ILE A 288 15.07 -22.06 29.60
CA ILE A 288 14.47 -23.21 28.87
C ILE A 288 15.53 -24.27 28.60
N GLU A 289 16.77 -23.88 28.31
CA GLU A 289 17.86 -24.83 28.05
C GLU A 289 18.40 -25.49 29.33
N GLU A 290 18.35 -24.83 30.49
CA GLU A 290 18.71 -25.45 31.78
C GLU A 290 17.70 -26.49 32.28
N GLU A 291 16.48 -26.51 31.72
CA GLU A 291 15.42 -27.47 32.06
C GLU A 291 15.42 -28.75 31.19
N PHE A 292 16.28 -28.84 30.17
CA PHE A 292 16.44 -30.00 29.28
C PHE A 292 17.85 -30.59 29.36
#